data_AF-A0A0R0J1U5-F1
#
_entry.id   AF-A0A0R0J1U5-F1
#
_cell.length_a   1.000
_cell.length_b   1.000
_cell.length_c   1.000
_cell.angle_alpha   90.00
_cell.angle_beta   90.00
_cell.angle_gamma   90.00
#
_symmetry.space_group_name_H-M   'P 1'
#
loop_
_entity.id
_entity.type
_entity.pdbx_description
1 polymer ?
#
loop_
_entity_poly.entity_id
_entity_poly.type
_entity_poly.pdbx_seq_one_letter_code
_entity_poly.pdbx_strand_id
1 'polypeptide(L)'
;MGPVEFLYYWLHRALHHHFLYSRYHSHHHSSIVTEPITSVIHPFAEHISYLFLFATPLLILVFTKTASMMAVFGYVTYIDFMNNMGHCNFEIVPMWLFNIFPCLKYLMYTPSFHSLHHTQFKTNYSLFMPFYDYIYDTLDKASDQLHDSASKREEEIPDVVHLTHLTTPESIYHLRLGFAYLACKPCTSKWYLCLMWPMTAWSMILTLAYGRTFIVEGNHFDKLKLQSWAIPKYSQQYFIRSQKMPINKMIEEAILDADKKGIKVLSLGLLNQGEDLNSYGGFYVSKHPNLKVKVIDGSSLATAIVLNSIPNGTTQVLLRGKLTKVAYTIAFTLCQQGVQVATMHKDDYVKLKNSFSSFGKNFIIEKSYTQKTWLVGEGLTEEEQLKAPKGTLFITYSQFPPIKYRKDCSYHFTPAMLVPSSIQNVHSCENWLPRKVMSAWRIAGIVHCLEGWSEHECNYTMHNIDKVWRSTLQHGFQPLSVPINKELAHY
;
A
#
# COMPACT_ATOMS: atom_id res chain seq x y z
N MET A 1 30.16 -28.80 4.29
CA MET A 1 29.20 -29.90 4.54
C MET A 1 29.34 -30.34 5.99
N GLY A 2 28.48 -29.82 6.87
CA GLY A 2 28.44 -30.23 8.29
C GLY A 2 27.36 -31.29 8.54
N PRO A 3 27.31 -31.90 9.73
CA PRO A 3 26.33 -32.94 10.06
C PRO A 3 24.88 -32.45 10.03
N VAL A 4 24.66 -31.13 10.17
CA VAL A 4 23.32 -30.52 10.20
C VAL A 4 22.53 -30.79 8.93
N GLU A 5 23.11 -30.56 7.75
CA GLU A 5 22.42 -30.80 6.46
C GLU A 5 22.02 -32.26 6.28
N PHE A 6 22.92 -33.19 6.63
CA PHE A 6 22.65 -34.62 6.51
C PHE A 6 21.51 -35.06 7.43
N LEU A 7 21.58 -34.65 8.70
CA LEU A 7 20.57 -34.98 9.70
C LEU A 7 19.22 -34.31 9.37
N TYR A 8 19.25 -33.07 8.87
CA TYR A 8 18.05 -32.37 8.41
C TYR A 8 17.38 -33.15 7.27
N TYR A 9 18.13 -33.51 6.23
CA TYR A 9 17.58 -34.22 5.07
C TYR A 9 16.79 -35.47 5.48
N TRP A 10 17.35 -36.30 6.36
CA TRP A 10 16.66 -37.50 6.82
C TRP A 10 15.48 -37.22 7.74
N LEU A 11 15.62 -36.25 8.66
CA LEU A 11 14.52 -35.83 9.53
C LEU A 11 13.35 -35.29 8.69
N HIS A 12 13.63 -34.39 7.75
CA HIS A 12 12.65 -33.78 6.88
C HIS A 12 11.97 -34.83 5.99
N ARG A 13 12.75 -35.72 5.36
CA ARG A 13 12.19 -36.84 4.59
C ARG A 13 11.30 -37.75 5.45
N ALA A 14 11.67 -38.00 6.71
CA ALA A 14 10.83 -38.76 7.63
C ALA A 14 9.54 -38.01 7.99
N LEU A 15 9.57 -36.69 8.14
CA LEU A 15 8.38 -35.86 8.36
C LEU A 15 7.38 -35.93 7.20
N HIS A 16 7.83 -36.22 5.99
CA HIS A 16 6.97 -36.47 4.82
C HIS A 16 6.37 -37.89 4.77
N HIS A 17 6.72 -38.78 5.69
CA HIS A 17 6.00 -40.03 5.86
C HIS A 17 4.57 -39.75 6.35
N HIS A 18 3.57 -40.40 5.75
CA HIS A 18 2.14 -40.11 5.94
C HIS A 18 1.70 -39.85 7.40
N PHE A 19 2.23 -40.63 8.35
CA PHE A 19 1.91 -40.51 9.78
C PHE A 19 2.42 -39.21 10.41
N LEU A 20 3.67 -38.83 10.11
CA LEU A 20 4.31 -37.62 10.64
C LEU A 20 3.81 -36.40 9.89
N TYR A 21 3.60 -36.51 8.57
CA TYR A 21 3.12 -35.41 7.75
C TYR A 21 1.80 -34.86 8.26
N SER A 22 0.80 -35.74 8.45
CA SER A 22 -0.53 -35.32 8.85
C SER A 22 -0.58 -34.67 10.24
N ARG A 23 0.40 -34.94 11.11
CA ARG A 23 0.42 -34.49 12.51
C ARG A 23 1.38 -33.33 12.76
N TYR A 24 2.50 -33.31 12.07
CA TYR A 24 3.63 -32.49 12.43
C TYR A 24 4.19 -31.65 11.29
N HIS A 25 3.80 -31.85 10.03
CA HIS A 25 4.42 -31.12 8.91
C HIS A 25 3.42 -30.54 7.90
N SER A 26 2.19 -31.05 7.84
CA SER A 26 1.14 -30.56 6.94
C SER A 26 0.75 -29.10 7.17
N HIS A 27 0.87 -28.57 8.39
CA HIS A 27 0.61 -27.15 8.66
C HIS A 27 1.64 -26.24 8.00
N HIS A 28 2.92 -26.62 8.03
CA HIS A 28 3.98 -25.89 7.33
C HIS A 28 3.70 -25.85 5.81
N HIS A 29 3.29 -26.99 5.25
CA HIS A 29 2.90 -27.15 3.84
C HIS A 29 1.53 -26.57 3.47
N SER A 30 0.75 -26.08 4.44
CA SER A 30 -0.50 -25.35 4.12
C SER A 30 -0.23 -24.03 3.39
N SER A 31 1.00 -23.51 3.51
CA SER A 31 1.52 -22.41 2.70
C SER A 31 2.16 -22.94 1.42
N ILE A 32 1.33 -23.21 0.40
CA ILE A 32 1.80 -23.72 -0.91
C ILE A 32 2.60 -22.63 -1.64
N VAL A 33 2.12 -21.38 -1.56
CA VAL A 33 2.87 -20.20 -1.99
C VAL A 33 3.60 -19.67 -0.76
N THR A 34 4.86 -20.05 -0.60
CA THR A 34 5.64 -19.73 0.60
C THR A 34 5.81 -18.23 0.76
N GLU A 35 5.81 -17.77 2.00
CA GLU A 35 6.29 -16.43 2.37
C GLU A 35 7.44 -16.60 3.39
N PRO A 36 8.34 -15.63 3.58
CA PRO A 36 9.46 -15.79 4.52
C PRO A 36 9.04 -16.25 5.93
N ILE A 37 7.85 -15.86 6.38
CA ILE A 37 7.30 -16.30 7.67
C ILE A 37 6.98 -17.81 7.73
N THR A 38 6.68 -18.45 6.59
CA THR A 38 6.49 -19.92 6.50
C THR A 38 7.71 -20.66 7.03
N SER A 39 8.90 -20.09 6.87
CA SER A 39 10.18 -20.66 7.29
C SER A 39 10.32 -20.92 8.80
N VAL A 40 9.48 -20.27 9.62
CA VAL A 40 9.50 -20.41 11.08
C VAL A 40 8.20 -20.99 11.65
N ILE A 41 7.20 -21.22 10.80
CA ILE A 41 5.91 -21.80 11.20
C ILE A 41 6.00 -23.32 11.10
N HIS A 42 6.22 -23.96 12.26
CA HIS A 42 6.26 -25.41 12.41
C HIS A 42 5.48 -25.83 13.66
N PRO A 43 4.81 -26.99 13.68
CA PRO A 43 4.25 -27.57 14.89
C PRO A 43 5.30 -27.75 16.00
N PHE A 44 4.85 -27.69 17.25
CA PHE A 44 5.73 -27.62 18.43
C PHE A 44 6.86 -28.68 18.45
N ALA A 45 6.54 -29.95 18.16
CA ALA A 45 7.53 -31.02 18.17
C ALA A 45 8.57 -30.91 17.03
N GLU A 46 8.15 -30.48 15.85
CA GLU A 46 9.05 -30.19 14.73
C GLU A 46 9.98 -29.03 15.10
N HIS A 47 9.44 -28.00 15.74
CA HIS A 47 10.21 -26.84 16.21
C HIS A 47 11.30 -27.22 17.21
N ILE A 48 10.99 -28.06 18.20
CA ILE A 48 11.97 -28.58 19.17
C ILE A 48 13.05 -29.41 18.44
N SER A 49 12.66 -30.24 17.47
CA SER A 49 13.59 -31.08 16.72
C SER A 49 14.59 -30.23 15.91
N TYR A 50 14.09 -29.21 15.20
CA TYR A 50 14.95 -28.28 14.47
C TYR A 50 15.79 -27.40 15.39
N LEU A 51 15.28 -26.98 16.55
CA LEU A 51 16.06 -26.23 17.54
C LEU A 51 17.30 -27.02 17.99
N PHE A 52 17.14 -28.29 18.36
CA PHE A 52 18.27 -29.14 18.75
C PHE A 52 19.25 -29.36 17.58
N LEU A 53 18.71 -29.61 16.38
CA LEU A 53 19.52 -29.82 15.18
C LEU A 53 20.37 -28.58 14.87
N PHE A 54 19.77 -27.40 14.81
CA PHE A 54 20.46 -26.15 14.52
C PHE A 54 21.34 -25.66 15.65
N ALA A 55 21.07 -26.05 16.90
CA ALA A 55 21.96 -25.77 18.03
C ALA A 55 23.25 -26.58 17.99
N THR A 56 23.31 -27.68 17.23
CA THR A 56 24.48 -28.61 17.25
C THR A 56 25.81 -27.92 16.93
N PRO A 57 25.97 -27.10 15.87
CA PRO A 57 27.23 -26.39 15.62
C PRO A 57 27.59 -25.38 16.72
N LEU A 58 26.60 -24.70 17.30
CA LEU A 58 26.82 -23.74 18.38
C LEU A 58 27.27 -24.45 19.66
N LEU A 59 26.65 -25.58 20.01
CA LEU A 59 27.04 -26.41 21.14
C LEU A 59 28.44 -26.96 20.97
N ILE A 60 28.80 -27.44 19.76
CA ILE A 60 30.18 -27.88 19.47
C ILE A 60 31.17 -26.75 19.76
N LEU A 61 30.94 -25.54 19.24
CA LEU A 61 31.82 -24.39 19.48
C LEU A 61 31.98 -24.06 20.97
N VAL A 62 30.90 -24.17 21.75
CA VAL A 62 30.93 -23.96 23.20
C VAL A 62 31.73 -25.07 23.89
N PHE A 63 31.48 -26.34 23.56
CA PHE A 63 32.17 -27.48 24.19
C PHE A 63 33.65 -27.55 23.82
N THR A 64 34.02 -27.18 22.59
CA THR A 64 35.43 -27.08 22.16
C THR A 64 36.10 -25.79 22.64
N LYS A 65 35.36 -24.89 23.31
CA LYS A 65 35.84 -23.57 23.77
C LYS A 65 36.40 -22.69 22.64
N THR A 66 35.89 -22.86 21.43
CA THR A 66 36.26 -22.08 20.23
C THR A 66 35.17 -21.12 19.79
N ALA A 67 34.11 -20.95 20.59
CA ALA A 67 33.03 -20.02 20.31
C ALA A 67 33.54 -18.58 20.24
N SER A 68 33.13 -17.86 19.20
CA SER A 68 33.34 -16.41 19.06
C SER A 68 32.03 -15.73 18.70
N MET A 69 31.87 -14.47 19.11
CA MET A 69 30.66 -13.69 18.77
C MET A 69 30.43 -13.61 17.26
N MET A 70 31.51 -13.48 16.48
CA MET A 70 31.45 -13.44 15.02
C MET A 70 30.94 -14.76 14.43
N ALA A 71 31.43 -15.91 14.92
CA ALA A 71 30.99 -17.22 14.44
C ALA A 71 29.52 -17.50 14.78
N VAL A 72 29.09 -17.16 16.00
CA VAL A 72 27.69 -17.31 16.43
C VAL A 72 26.77 -16.44 15.59
N PHE A 73 27.09 -15.14 15.49
CA PHE A 73 26.28 -14.19 14.73
C PHE A 73 26.23 -14.56 13.24
N GLY A 74 27.37 -14.92 12.64
CA GLY A 74 27.45 -15.33 11.25
C GLY A 74 26.64 -16.59 10.97
N TYR A 75 26.70 -17.60 11.85
CA TYR A 75 25.93 -18.83 11.71
C TYR A 75 24.42 -18.57 11.80
N VAL A 76 23.95 -17.89 12.85
CA VAL A 76 22.52 -17.58 13.02
C VAL A 76 22.00 -16.76 11.84
N THR A 77 22.75 -15.72 11.44
CA THR A 77 22.38 -14.89 10.28
C THR A 77 22.31 -15.70 9.00
N TYR A 78 23.24 -16.63 8.78
CA TYR A 78 23.25 -17.48 7.59
C TYR A 78 22.04 -18.43 7.56
N ILE A 79 21.74 -19.12 8.67
CA ILE A 79 20.56 -19.99 8.77
C ILE A 79 19.30 -19.19 8.46
N ASP A 80 19.10 -18.07 9.14
CA ASP A 80 17.90 -17.23 8.97
C ASP A 80 17.81 -16.67 7.55
N PHE A 81 18.91 -16.17 7.00
CA PHE A 81 18.94 -15.63 5.64
C PHE A 81 18.58 -16.70 4.61
N MET A 82 19.25 -17.86 4.67
CA MET A 82 19.04 -18.93 3.71
C MET A 82 17.63 -19.49 3.80
N ASN A 83 17.08 -19.65 5.01
CA ASN A 83 15.72 -20.14 5.21
C ASN A 83 14.69 -19.12 4.67
N ASN A 84 14.82 -17.84 5.04
CA ASN A 84 13.95 -16.80 4.51
C ASN A 84 14.04 -16.66 2.99
N MET A 85 15.24 -16.82 2.40
CA MET A 85 15.43 -16.83 0.95
C MET A 85 14.67 -18.00 0.30
N GLY A 86 14.77 -19.23 0.81
CA GLY A 86 14.06 -20.38 0.23
C GLY A 86 12.54 -20.20 0.24
N HIS A 87 12.00 -19.55 1.27
CA HIS A 87 10.56 -19.35 1.41
C HIS A 87 10.05 -18.01 0.86
N CYS A 88 10.90 -17.15 0.28
CA CYS A 88 10.44 -15.81 -0.16
C CYS A 88 9.57 -15.83 -1.42
N ASN A 89 9.51 -16.97 -2.13
CA ASN A 89 8.75 -17.16 -3.37
C ASN A 89 9.09 -16.10 -4.46
N PHE A 90 10.32 -15.60 -4.43
CA PHE A 90 10.86 -14.68 -5.42
C PHE A 90 12.29 -15.10 -5.76
N GLU A 91 12.56 -15.37 -7.04
CA GLU A 91 13.87 -15.86 -7.46
C GLU A 91 14.90 -14.72 -7.48
N ILE A 92 15.83 -14.75 -6.53
CA ILE A 92 16.90 -13.76 -6.39
C ILE A 92 18.26 -14.29 -6.85
N VAL A 93 18.42 -15.60 -6.99
CA VAL A 93 19.69 -16.23 -7.33
C VAL A 93 19.88 -16.15 -8.84
N PRO A 94 20.85 -15.39 -9.34
CA PRO A 94 20.96 -15.16 -10.76
C PRO A 94 21.58 -16.37 -11.48
N MET A 95 21.10 -16.67 -12.67
CA MET A 95 21.52 -17.86 -13.44
C MET A 95 23.02 -17.87 -13.77
N TRP A 96 23.62 -16.70 -13.98
CA TRP A 96 25.06 -16.59 -14.28
C TRP A 96 25.93 -17.19 -13.17
N LEU A 97 25.47 -17.19 -11.92
CA LEU A 97 26.23 -17.70 -10.79
C LEU A 97 26.47 -19.22 -10.93
N PHE A 98 25.45 -19.98 -11.34
CA PHE A 98 25.56 -21.41 -11.58
C PHE A 98 26.24 -21.73 -12.92
N ASN A 99 26.18 -20.83 -13.89
CA ASN A 99 26.94 -20.99 -15.14
C ASN A 99 28.46 -20.87 -14.90
N ILE A 100 28.90 -19.94 -14.05
CA ILE A 100 30.32 -19.76 -13.70
C ILE A 100 30.78 -20.87 -12.74
N PHE A 101 29.95 -21.26 -11.77
CA PHE A 101 30.26 -22.28 -10.78
C PHE A 101 29.20 -23.41 -10.77
N PRO A 102 29.26 -24.37 -11.70
CA PRO A 102 28.24 -25.41 -11.84
C PRO A 102 28.03 -26.25 -10.58
N CYS A 103 29.09 -26.52 -9.81
CA CYS A 103 28.99 -27.29 -8.57
C CYS A 103 28.19 -26.56 -7.48
N LEU A 104 28.08 -25.23 -7.54
CA LEU A 104 27.40 -24.44 -6.51
C LEU A 104 25.91 -24.77 -6.43
N LYS A 105 25.29 -25.21 -7.52
CA LYS A 105 23.87 -25.60 -7.54
C LYS A 105 23.54 -26.76 -6.60
N TYR A 106 24.54 -27.57 -6.22
CA TYR A 106 24.38 -28.65 -5.24
C TYR A 106 24.70 -28.20 -3.81
N LEU A 107 25.40 -27.08 -3.65
CA LEU A 107 25.82 -26.52 -2.35
C LEU A 107 24.94 -25.36 -1.88
N MET A 108 24.02 -24.89 -2.73
CA MET A 108 23.11 -23.80 -2.43
C MET A 108 21.82 -23.97 -3.24
N TYR A 109 20.71 -24.16 -2.55
CA TYR A 109 19.38 -24.18 -3.13
C TYR A 109 18.90 -22.77 -3.52
N THR A 110 17.86 -22.73 -4.33
CA THR A 110 17.19 -21.49 -4.76
C THR A 110 15.78 -21.42 -4.19
N PRO A 111 15.17 -20.22 -4.14
CA PRO A 111 13.73 -20.08 -3.88
C PRO A 111 12.88 -20.98 -4.79
N SER A 112 13.25 -21.10 -6.07
CA SER A 112 12.55 -21.99 -7.01
C SER A 112 12.62 -23.47 -6.60
N PHE A 113 13.79 -23.95 -6.20
CA PHE A 113 13.97 -25.34 -5.73
C PHE A 113 13.05 -25.64 -4.54
N HIS A 114 12.97 -24.71 -3.57
CA HIS A 114 12.18 -24.91 -2.37
C HIS A 114 10.67 -24.70 -2.60
N SER A 115 10.29 -23.81 -3.52
CA SER A 115 8.91 -23.68 -3.97
C SER A 115 8.37 -24.99 -4.59
N LEU A 116 9.20 -25.72 -5.34
CA LEU A 116 8.83 -27.05 -5.84
C LEU A 116 8.57 -28.05 -4.71
N HIS A 117 9.35 -27.98 -3.63
CA HIS A 117 9.12 -28.81 -2.46
C HIS A 117 7.71 -28.58 -1.86
N HIS A 118 7.31 -27.32 -1.68
CA HIS A 118 5.99 -26.92 -1.16
C HIS A 118 4.82 -27.17 -2.11
N THR A 119 5.08 -27.50 -3.37
CA THR A 119 4.02 -27.77 -4.37
C THR A 119 3.90 -29.25 -4.71
N GLN A 120 5.01 -29.98 -4.74
CA GLN A 120 5.03 -31.42 -5.10
C GLN A 120 5.08 -32.34 -3.88
N PHE A 121 5.56 -31.86 -2.73
CA PHE A 121 5.66 -32.56 -1.43
C PHE A 121 6.53 -33.84 -1.41
N LYS A 122 7.06 -34.29 -2.54
CA LYS A 122 7.73 -35.60 -2.66
C LYS A 122 9.19 -35.53 -3.10
N THR A 123 9.70 -34.33 -3.34
CA THR A 123 11.03 -34.04 -3.89
C THR A 123 11.65 -32.90 -3.10
N ASN A 124 12.96 -32.68 -3.26
CA ASN A 124 13.69 -31.52 -2.73
C ASN A 124 13.64 -31.39 -1.19
N TYR A 125 14.14 -32.40 -0.45
CA TYR A 125 14.11 -32.44 1.02
C TYR A 125 15.30 -31.76 1.72
N SER A 126 16.35 -31.42 0.99
CA SER A 126 17.53 -30.74 1.54
C SER A 126 17.17 -29.38 2.16
N LEU A 127 17.91 -29.00 3.20
CA LEU A 127 17.75 -27.70 3.86
C LEU A 127 18.26 -26.57 2.97
N PHE A 128 19.57 -26.47 2.78
CA PHE A 128 20.19 -25.46 1.93
C PHE A 128 21.04 -26.04 0.81
N MET A 129 21.41 -27.32 0.89
CA MET A 129 22.32 -27.96 -0.06
C MET A 129 21.64 -29.11 -0.82
N PRO A 130 21.20 -28.91 -2.08
CA PRO A 130 20.57 -29.96 -2.90
C PRO A 130 21.41 -31.23 -3.12
N PHE A 131 22.67 -31.24 -2.67
CA PHE A 131 23.59 -32.37 -2.70
C PHE A 131 22.97 -33.70 -2.25
N TYR A 132 22.23 -33.74 -1.14
CA TYR A 132 21.63 -35.00 -0.67
C TYR A 132 20.45 -35.44 -1.53
N ASP A 133 19.63 -34.50 -2.02
CA ASP A 133 18.60 -34.82 -3.00
C ASP A 133 19.19 -35.37 -4.31
N TYR A 134 20.33 -34.85 -4.75
CA TYR A 134 21.06 -35.37 -5.90
C TYR A 134 21.59 -36.79 -5.66
N ILE A 135 22.20 -37.06 -4.50
CA ILE A 135 22.77 -38.38 -4.16
C ILE A 135 21.68 -39.45 -4.02
N TYR A 136 20.55 -39.11 -3.41
CA TYR A 136 19.48 -40.05 -3.08
C TYR A 136 18.33 -40.04 -4.09
N ASP A 137 18.52 -39.40 -5.26
CA ASP A 137 17.56 -39.34 -6.36
C ASP A 137 16.18 -38.78 -5.95
N THR A 138 16.20 -37.74 -5.09
CA THR A 138 15.01 -37.00 -4.66
C THR A 138 14.99 -35.56 -5.18
N LEU A 139 15.93 -35.20 -6.07
CA LEU A 139 15.97 -33.91 -6.76
C LEU A 139 14.86 -33.83 -7.82
N ASP A 140 14.03 -32.80 -7.75
CA ASP A 140 12.97 -32.58 -8.72
C ASP A 140 13.55 -32.20 -10.08
N LYS A 141 13.11 -32.91 -11.13
CA LYS A 141 13.56 -32.71 -12.52
C LYS A 141 13.19 -31.33 -13.06
N ALA A 142 12.16 -30.68 -12.51
CA ALA A 142 11.73 -29.35 -12.91
C ALA A 142 12.54 -28.23 -12.25
N SER A 143 13.45 -28.52 -11.31
CA SER A 143 14.18 -27.49 -10.54
C SER A 143 14.97 -26.52 -11.42
N ASP A 144 15.76 -27.04 -12.35
CA ASP A 144 16.58 -26.22 -13.26
C ASP A 144 15.69 -25.42 -14.23
N GLN A 145 14.59 -26.02 -14.72
CA GLN A 145 13.65 -25.35 -15.62
C GLN A 145 12.87 -24.23 -14.93
N LEU A 146 12.40 -24.47 -13.69
CA LEU A 146 11.68 -23.47 -12.93
C LEU A 146 12.59 -22.28 -12.61
N HIS A 147 13.83 -22.55 -12.16
CA HIS A 147 14.82 -21.51 -11.88
C HIS A 147 15.08 -20.63 -13.12
N ASP A 148 15.26 -21.24 -14.29
CA ASP A 148 15.45 -20.51 -15.56
C ASP A 148 14.22 -19.67 -15.93
N SER A 149 13.03 -20.26 -15.85
CA SER A 149 11.79 -19.57 -16.21
C SER A 149 11.45 -18.41 -15.26
N ALA A 150 11.70 -18.58 -13.95
CA ALA A 150 11.49 -17.56 -12.93
C ALA A 150 12.47 -16.39 -13.11
N SER A 151 13.73 -16.69 -13.43
CA SER A 151 14.78 -15.68 -13.68
C SER A 151 14.53 -14.85 -14.94
N LYS A 152 13.82 -15.42 -15.92
CA LYS A 152 13.51 -14.76 -17.21
C LYS A 152 12.11 -14.14 -17.26
N ARG A 153 11.35 -14.18 -16.15
CA ARG A 153 9.99 -13.68 -16.12
C ARG A 153 9.96 -12.17 -16.41
N GLU A 154 9.25 -11.78 -17.45
CA GLU A 154 9.06 -10.37 -17.79
C GLU A 154 8.23 -9.64 -16.72
N GLU A 155 8.52 -8.35 -16.53
CA GLU A 155 7.75 -7.48 -15.64
C GLU A 155 6.29 -7.45 -16.08
N GLU A 156 5.38 -7.68 -15.15
CA GLU A 156 3.97 -7.57 -15.41
C GLU A 156 3.56 -6.10 -15.54
N ILE A 157 3.19 -5.68 -16.76
CA ILE A 157 2.75 -4.32 -17.05
C ILE A 157 1.32 -4.13 -16.52
N PRO A 158 1.07 -3.16 -15.62
CA PRO A 158 -0.27 -2.87 -15.15
C PRO A 158 -1.06 -2.00 -16.14
N ASP A 159 -2.39 -2.07 -16.09
CA ASP A 159 -3.27 -1.17 -16.82
C ASP A 159 -3.39 0.19 -16.10
N VAL A 160 -3.41 0.16 -14.76
CA VAL A 160 -3.62 1.34 -13.91
C VAL A 160 -2.57 1.41 -12.81
N VAL A 161 -1.98 2.60 -12.65
CA VAL A 161 -1.06 2.92 -11.56
C VAL A 161 -1.68 3.96 -10.63
N HIS A 162 -1.55 3.76 -9.33
CA HIS A 162 -1.80 4.77 -8.31
C HIS A 162 -0.49 5.23 -7.69
N LEU A 163 -0.12 6.48 -7.92
CA LEU A 163 1.13 7.06 -7.43
C LEU A 163 0.90 7.72 -6.06
N THR A 164 1.42 7.11 -5.01
CA THR A 164 1.33 7.56 -3.61
C THR A 164 2.70 7.94 -3.05
N HIS A 165 2.77 8.28 -1.76
CA HIS A 165 4.01 8.51 -1.05
C HIS A 165 3.87 8.13 0.44
N LEU A 166 4.99 8.05 1.16
CA LEU A 166 4.99 7.73 2.59
C LEU A 166 4.38 8.91 3.37
N THR A 167 3.54 8.63 4.38
CA THR A 167 2.84 9.69 5.12
C THR A 167 3.66 10.13 6.33
N THR A 168 3.80 9.27 7.33
CA THR A 168 4.66 9.48 8.51
C THR A 168 5.89 8.56 8.47
N PRO A 169 6.93 8.82 9.29
CA PRO A 169 8.05 7.88 9.42
C PRO A 169 7.62 6.45 9.74
N GLU A 170 6.56 6.24 10.52
CA GLU A 170 6.05 4.90 10.84
C GLU A 170 5.26 4.24 9.70
N SER A 171 4.86 4.98 8.66
CA SER A 171 4.05 4.44 7.55
C SER A 171 4.75 3.30 6.79
N ILE A 172 6.08 3.22 6.87
CA ILE A 172 6.87 2.12 6.29
C ILE A 172 6.48 0.75 6.87
N TYR A 173 6.06 0.71 8.13
CA TYR A 173 5.64 -0.53 8.80
C TYR A 173 4.28 -1.02 8.33
N HIS A 174 3.48 -0.12 7.74
CA HIS A 174 2.18 -0.42 7.15
C HIS A 174 2.29 -0.79 5.66
N LEU A 175 3.49 -0.78 5.07
CA LEU A 175 3.71 -1.43 3.78
C LEU A 175 3.71 -2.94 3.96
N ARG A 176 3.23 -3.69 2.96
CA ARG A 176 3.24 -5.16 3.00
C ARG A 176 4.66 -5.73 3.18
N LEU A 177 5.67 -5.04 2.64
CA LEU A 177 7.09 -5.35 2.81
C LEU A 177 7.56 -5.19 4.28
N GLY A 178 6.94 -4.30 5.04
CA GLY A 178 7.28 -4.06 6.45
C GLY A 178 6.72 -5.15 7.34
N PHE A 179 5.44 -5.05 7.70
CA PHE A 179 4.76 -6.06 8.53
C PHE A 179 3.36 -6.33 8.01
N ALA A 180 3.09 -7.56 7.54
CA ALA A 180 1.76 -7.95 7.05
C ALA A 180 0.65 -7.69 8.08
N TYR A 181 0.94 -7.91 9.37
CA TYR A 181 0.00 -7.65 10.48
C TYR A 181 -0.32 -6.16 10.68
N LEU A 182 0.65 -5.26 10.47
CA LEU A 182 0.41 -3.82 10.57
C LEU A 182 -0.20 -3.30 9.28
N ALA A 183 0.26 -3.79 8.13
CA ALA A 183 -0.25 -3.44 6.82
C ALA A 183 -1.75 -3.73 6.68
N CYS A 184 -2.26 -4.81 7.29
CA CYS A 184 -3.70 -5.11 7.26
C CYS A 184 -4.55 -4.27 8.22
N LYS A 185 -3.94 -3.34 8.97
CA LYS A 185 -4.62 -2.46 9.91
C LYS A 185 -4.46 -0.99 9.50
N PRO A 186 -5.47 -0.14 9.75
CA PRO A 186 -5.34 1.29 9.53
C PRO A 186 -4.11 1.88 10.21
N CYS A 187 -3.37 2.69 9.47
CA CYS A 187 -2.20 3.41 9.93
C CYS A 187 -2.59 4.30 11.12
N THR A 188 -2.09 3.95 12.30
CA THR A 188 -2.33 4.66 13.55
C THR A 188 -1.04 4.69 14.34
N SER A 189 -0.72 5.84 14.94
CA SER A 189 0.47 5.94 15.80
C SER A 189 0.27 5.05 17.02
N LYS A 190 1.23 4.14 17.26
CA LYS A 190 1.26 3.26 18.42
C LYS A 190 2.55 3.51 19.18
N TRP A 191 2.46 3.54 20.50
CA TRP A 191 3.61 3.83 21.36
C TRP A 191 4.78 2.88 21.09
N TYR A 192 4.54 1.58 20.88
CA TYR A 192 5.62 0.60 20.70
C TYR A 192 6.38 0.76 19.38
N LEU A 193 5.83 1.46 18.38
CA LEU A 193 6.56 1.74 17.13
C LEU A 193 7.74 2.69 17.37
N CYS A 194 7.76 3.42 18.50
CA CYS A 194 8.93 4.21 18.88
C CYS A 194 10.16 3.33 19.20
N LEU A 195 9.96 2.09 19.64
CA LEU A 195 11.05 1.14 19.90
C LEU A 195 11.75 0.72 18.61
N MET A 196 11.06 0.86 17.47
CA MET A 196 11.59 0.56 16.14
C MET A 196 12.32 1.74 15.48
N TRP A 197 12.60 2.81 16.23
CA TRP A 197 13.24 4.00 15.68
C TRP A 197 14.55 3.74 14.90
N PRO A 198 15.42 2.74 15.20
CA PRO A 198 16.62 2.52 14.41
C PRO A 198 16.28 2.10 12.97
N MET A 199 15.25 1.27 12.79
CA MET A 199 14.76 0.85 11.48
C MET A 199 14.09 2.02 10.75
N THR A 200 13.35 2.87 11.47
CA THR A 200 12.79 4.10 10.92
C THR A 200 13.90 5.04 10.43
N ALA A 201 14.94 5.26 11.23
CA ALA A 201 16.07 6.12 10.88
C ALA A 201 16.82 5.58 9.65
N TRP A 202 17.04 4.26 9.59
CA TRP A 202 17.63 3.62 8.41
C TRP A 202 16.79 3.83 7.16
N SER A 203 15.47 3.63 7.26
CA SER A 203 14.54 3.90 6.16
C SER A 203 14.59 5.36 5.73
N MET A 204 14.65 6.31 6.68
CA MET A 204 14.76 7.73 6.35
C MET A 204 16.05 8.02 5.57
N ILE A 205 17.19 7.44 5.96
CA ILE A 205 18.45 7.56 5.20
C ILE A 205 18.30 6.94 3.80
N LEU A 206 17.72 5.75 3.70
CA LEU A 206 17.47 5.10 2.40
C LEU A 206 16.59 5.96 1.50
N THR A 207 15.49 6.51 2.00
CA THR A 207 14.59 7.39 1.23
C THR A 207 15.21 8.71 0.82
N LEU A 208 16.28 9.16 1.48
CA LEU A 208 17.08 10.30 1.05
C LEU A 208 17.98 9.94 -0.14
N ALA A 209 18.57 8.76 -0.13
CA ALA A 209 19.46 8.26 -1.19
C ALA A 209 18.70 7.69 -2.40
N TYR A 210 17.52 7.08 -2.18
CA TYR A 210 16.72 6.43 -3.20
C TYR A 210 15.85 7.45 -3.93
N GLY A 211 16.17 7.70 -5.21
CA GLY A 211 15.50 8.70 -6.05
C GLY A 211 14.52 8.11 -7.06
N ARG A 212 14.00 6.90 -6.84
CA ARG A 212 13.09 6.21 -7.76
C ARG A 212 11.83 5.74 -7.07
N THR A 213 10.73 5.69 -7.82
CA THR A 213 9.50 5.04 -7.37
C THR A 213 9.70 3.54 -7.22
N PHE A 214 8.97 2.93 -6.30
CA PHE A 214 8.95 1.48 -6.13
C PHE A 214 7.51 0.98 -6.00
N ILE A 215 7.28 -0.27 -6.41
CA ILE A 215 5.97 -0.91 -6.34
C ILE A 215 5.71 -1.31 -4.89
N VAL A 216 4.57 -0.88 -4.35
CA VAL A 216 4.14 -1.20 -2.98
C VAL A 216 3.21 -2.40 -2.96
N GLU A 217 2.31 -2.45 -3.94
CA GLU A 217 1.27 -3.47 -4.01
C GLU A 217 0.75 -3.61 -5.44
N GLY A 218 0.27 -4.81 -5.75
CA GLY A 218 -0.43 -5.13 -7.00
C GLY A 218 -1.79 -5.74 -6.69
N ASN A 219 -2.82 -5.32 -7.42
CA ASN A 219 -4.18 -5.80 -7.31
C ASN A 219 -4.72 -6.21 -8.67
N HIS A 220 -5.72 -7.09 -8.66
CA HIS A 220 -6.42 -7.50 -9.87
C HIS A 220 -7.89 -7.13 -9.72
N PHE A 221 -8.46 -6.51 -10.75
CA PHE A 221 -9.89 -6.24 -10.81
C PHE A 221 -10.41 -6.69 -12.17
N ASP A 222 -11.12 -7.82 -12.18
CA ASP A 222 -11.55 -8.52 -13.38
C ASP A 222 -10.38 -8.80 -14.33
N LYS A 223 -10.27 -8.06 -15.45
CA LYS A 223 -9.17 -8.16 -16.41
C LYS A 223 -8.10 -7.10 -16.22
N LEU A 224 -8.34 -6.11 -15.37
CA LEU A 224 -7.41 -5.01 -15.13
C LEU A 224 -6.36 -5.39 -14.09
N LYS A 225 -5.11 -5.09 -14.44
CA LYS A 225 -3.96 -5.18 -13.54
C LYS A 225 -3.71 -3.80 -12.93
N LEU A 226 -3.72 -3.73 -11.61
CA LEU A 226 -3.58 -2.50 -10.86
C LEU A 226 -2.28 -2.54 -10.06
N GLN A 227 -1.58 -1.42 -9.96
CA GLN A 227 -0.42 -1.28 -9.08
C GLN A 227 -0.46 0.04 -8.31
N SER A 228 0.09 0.04 -7.11
CA SER A 228 0.39 1.26 -6.37
C SER A 228 1.90 1.47 -6.34
N TRP A 229 2.35 2.63 -6.81
CA TRP A 229 3.75 3.03 -6.78
C TRP A 229 3.94 4.06 -5.69
N ALA A 230 4.97 3.93 -4.86
CA ALA A 230 5.32 4.93 -3.86
C ALA A 230 6.54 5.73 -4.27
N ILE A 231 6.45 7.04 -4.11
CA ILE A 231 7.61 7.91 -4.04
C ILE A 231 8.22 7.75 -2.64
N PRO A 232 9.54 7.49 -2.53
CA PRO A 232 10.23 7.33 -1.25
C PRO A 232 10.44 8.70 -0.58
N LYS A 233 9.34 9.41 -0.27
CA LYS A 233 9.32 10.69 0.43
C LYS A 233 8.17 10.73 1.42
N TYR A 234 8.44 11.26 2.61
CA TYR A 234 7.47 11.49 3.67
C TYR A 234 6.70 12.80 3.47
N SER A 235 5.49 12.91 4.01
CA SER A 235 4.65 14.13 3.88
C SER A 235 5.40 15.41 4.25
N GLN A 236 6.22 15.38 5.30
CA GLN A 236 6.99 16.56 5.75
C GLN A 236 7.91 17.10 4.65
N GLN A 237 8.45 16.24 3.78
CA GLN A 237 9.37 16.64 2.72
C GLN A 237 8.67 17.43 1.61
N TYR A 238 7.37 17.21 1.37
CA TYR A 238 6.60 17.97 0.37
C TYR A 238 6.45 19.45 0.74
N PHE A 239 6.53 19.78 2.04
CA PHE A 239 6.47 21.15 2.54
C PHE A 239 7.84 21.86 2.51
N ILE A 240 8.94 21.12 2.31
CA ILE A 240 10.28 21.69 2.23
C ILE A 240 10.53 22.23 0.81
N ARG A 241 10.77 23.55 0.69
CA ARG A 241 10.93 24.22 -0.61
C ARG A 241 12.02 23.61 -1.50
N SER A 242 13.16 23.19 -0.93
CA SER A 242 14.26 22.56 -1.69
C SER A 242 13.93 21.16 -2.19
N GLN A 243 12.94 20.47 -1.60
CA GLN A 243 12.53 19.12 -1.98
C GLN A 243 11.45 19.10 -3.06
N LYS A 244 10.73 20.22 -3.29
CA LYS A 244 9.67 20.31 -4.31
C LYS A 244 10.16 19.93 -5.71
N MET A 245 11.33 20.43 -6.13
CA MET A 245 11.91 20.13 -7.45
C MET A 245 12.28 18.65 -7.62
N PRO A 246 13.04 18.03 -6.70
CA PRO A 246 13.28 16.58 -6.72
C PRO A 246 12.01 15.73 -6.76
N ILE A 247 11.00 16.08 -5.94
CA ILE A 247 9.71 15.39 -5.91
C ILE A 247 9.01 15.50 -7.27
N ASN A 248 8.92 16.71 -7.83
CA ASN A 248 8.32 16.92 -9.15
C ASN A 248 9.00 16.10 -10.23
N LYS A 249 10.33 16.00 -10.19
CA LYS A 249 11.11 15.18 -11.11
C LYS A 249 10.76 13.70 -10.99
N MET A 250 10.64 13.17 -9.77
CA MET A 250 10.23 11.77 -9.55
C MET A 250 8.81 11.48 -10.03
N ILE A 251 7.86 12.40 -9.81
CA ILE A 251 6.49 12.27 -10.34
C ILE A 251 6.51 12.29 -11.87
N GLU A 252 7.28 13.20 -12.48
CA GLU A 252 7.43 13.27 -13.93
C GLU A 252 8.03 11.99 -14.50
N GLU A 253 9.11 11.48 -13.91
CA GLU A 253 9.76 10.23 -14.31
C GLU A 253 8.79 9.04 -14.20
N ALA A 254 7.96 8.99 -13.15
CA ALA A 254 6.95 7.93 -13.00
C ALA A 254 5.86 8.00 -14.08
N ILE A 255 5.41 9.20 -14.46
CA ILE A 255 4.45 9.39 -15.56
C ILE A 255 5.06 8.97 -16.90
N LEU A 256 6.30 9.35 -17.16
CA LEU A 256 6.99 8.99 -18.40
C LEU A 256 7.32 7.48 -18.47
N ASP A 257 7.68 6.85 -17.36
CA ASP A 257 7.86 5.39 -17.30
C ASP A 257 6.54 4.67 -17.57
N ALA A 258 5.44 5.16 -16.98
CA ALA A 258 4.11 4.62 -17.23
C ALA A 258 3.70 4.74 -18.70
N ASP A 259 3.93 5.90 -19.33
CA ASP A 259 3.66 6.11 -20.74
C ASP A 259 4.49 5.18 -21.64
N LYS A 260 5.79 5.05 -21.35
CA LYS A 260 6.71 4.19 -22.09
C LYS A 260 6.31 2.71 -22.00
N LYS A 261 5.85 2.27 -20.83
CA LYS A 261 5.36 0.90 -20.59
C LYS A 261 3.98 0.64 -21.22
N GLY A 262 3.30 1.68 -21.72
CA GLY A 262 1.97 1.54 -22.30
C GLY A 262 0.85 1.41 -21.25
N ILE A 263 1.09 1.89 -20.03
CA ILE A 263 0.07 1.95 -18.96
C ILE A 263 -1.01 2.94 -19.39
N LYS A 264 -2.29 2.58 -19.16
CA LYS A 264 -3.43 3.36 -19.65
C LYS A 264 -3.69 4.58 -18.76
N VAL A 265 -3.65 4.40 -17.45
CA VAL A 265 -4.01 5.43 -16.48
C VAL A 265 -3.00 5.48 -15.32
N LEU A 266 -2.60 6.69 -14.94
CA LEU A 266 -1.86 6.96 -13.72
C LEU A 266 -2.62 7.99 -12.87
N SER A 267 -3.03 7.57 -11.68
CA SER A 267 -3.68 8.45 -10.71
C SER A 267 -2.68 9.03 -9.71
N LEU A 268 -2.84 10.29 -9.34
CA LEU A 268 -1.97 10.98 -8.38
C LEU A 268 -2.62 11.00 -7.00
N GLY A 269 -2.03 10.28 -6.04
CA GLY A 269 -2.49 10.23 -4.65
C GLY A 269 -1.70 11.14 -3.71
N LEU A 270 -2.33 11.50 -2.60
CA LEU A 270 -1.79 12.35 -1.54
C LEU A 270 -1.20 13.66 -2.10
N LEU A 271 -0.06 14.11 -1.59
CA LEU A 271 0.54 15.40 -1.95
C LEU A 271 1.14 15.41 -3.37
N ASN A 272 1.11 14.29 -4.12
CA ASN A 272 1.59 14.19 -5.49
C ASN A 272 0.77 15.02 -6.51
N GLN A 273 -0.40 15.51 -6.10
CA GLN A 273 -1.28 16.37 -6.91
C GLN A 273 -1.42 17.78 -6.32
N GLY A 274 -0.46 18.25 -5.54
CA GLY A 274 -0.52 19.59 -4.94
C GLY A 274 -0.59 20.71 -5.98
N GLU A 275 -1.47 21.69 -5.78
CA GLU A 275 -1.62 22.84 -6.67
C GLU A 275 -0.30 23.61 -6.86
N ASP A 276 0.33 23.97 -5.74
CA ASP A 276 1.62 24.68 -5.68
C ASP A 276 2.81 23.80 -6.12
N LEU A 277 2.57 22.50 -6.35
CA LEU A 277 3.59 21.54 -6.73
C LEU A 277 3.58 21.34 -8.26
N ASN A 278 2.43 20.99 -8.82
CA ASN A 278 2.29 20.63 -10.24
C ASN A 278 0.92 20.94 -10.84
N SER A 279 0.15 21.84 -10.21
CA SER A 279 -1.20 22.23 -10.65
C SER A 279 -2.08 21.00 -10.88
N TYR A 280 -2.18 20.13 -9.87
CA TYR A 280 -2.98 18.91 -9.92
C TYR A 280 -2.62 18.02 -11.13
N GLY A 281 -1.31 17.85 -11.39
CA GLY A 281 -0.79 17.10 -12.55
C GLY A 281 -0.81 17.83 -13.90
N GLY A 282 -1.45 19.01 -13.99
CA GLY A 282 -1.57 19.79 -15.22
C GLY A 282 -0.22 20.25 -15.79
N PHE A 283 0.77 20.47 -14.91
CA PHE A 283 2.13 20.80 -15.32
C PHE A 283 2.74 19.74 -16.25
N TYR A 284 2.56 18.45 -15.95
CA TYR A 284 3.15 17.36 -16.74
C TYR A 284 2.46 17.18 -18.08
N VAL A 285 1.13 17.27 -18.11
CA VAL A 285 0.34 17.18 -19.35
C VAL A 285 0.66 18.34 -20.28
N SER A 286 0.86 19.54 -19.75
CA SER A 286 1.25 20.72 -20.54
C SER A 286 2.68 20.58 -21.09
N LYS A 287 3.60 20.00 -20.31
CA LYS A 287 4.99 19.78 -20.69
C LYS A 287 5.15 18.65 -21.73
N HIS A 288 4.29 17.63 -21.67
CA HIS A 288 4.30 16.44 -22.53
C HIS A 288 2.95 16.25 -23.21
N PRO A 289 2.64 17.00 -24.29
CA PRO A 289 1.31 16.98 -24.90
C PRO A 289 0.94 15.66 -25.59
N ASN A 290 1.93 14.80 -25.86
CA ASN A 290 1.75 13.53 -26.56
C ASN A 290 1.61 12.32 -25.62
N LEU A 291 1.36 12.54 -24.31
CA LEU A 291 1.15 11.46 -23.35
C LEU A 291 -0.05 10.60 -23.75
N LYS A 292 0.19 9.31 -23.89
CA LYS A 292 -0.84 8.28 -24.10
C LYS A 292 -1.47 7.90 -22.77
N VAL A 293 -0.67 7.79 -21.70
CA VAL A 293 -1.15 7.57 -20.34
C VAL A 293 -2.02 8.74 -19.88
N LYS A 294 -3.17 8.44 -19.26
CA LYS A 294 -4.06 9.46 -18.69
C LYS A 294 -3.69 9.75 -17.25
N VAL A 295 -3.48 11.03 -16.96
CA VAL A 295 -3.12 11.55 -15.64
C VAL A 295 -4.39 11.99 -14.94
N ILE A 296 -4.68 11.38 -13.79
CA ILE A 296 -5.94 11.54 -13.07
C ILE A 296 -5.65 11.97 -11.63
N ASP A 297 -6.05 13.18 -11.27
CA ASP A 297 -5.97 13.61 -9.88
C ASP A 297 -7.16 13.16 -9.04
N GLY A 298 -8.29 12.75 -9.66
CA GLY A 298 -9.44 12.11 -9.03
C GLY A 298 -10.37 13.02 -8.23
N SER A 299 -10.27 14.33 -8.43
CA SER A 299 -11.06 15.33 -7.70
C SER A 299 -12.57 15.24 -7.95
N SER A 300 -12.98 14.77 -9.13
CA SER A 300 -14.39 14.64 -9.53
C SER A 300 -15.10 13.59 -8.68
N LEU A 301 -14.46 12.44 -8.47
CA LEU A 301 -14.99 11.39 -7.60
C LEU A 301 -14.93 11.83 -6.12
N ALA A 302 -13.86 12.51 -5.69
CA ALA A 302 -13.78 13.04 -4.33
C ALA A 302 -14.92 14.01 -4.03
N THR A 303 -15.21 14.94 -4.96
CA THR A 303 -16.38 15.84 -4.88
C THR A 303 -17.69 15.06 -4.85
N ALA A 304 -17.87 14.07 -5.72
CA ALA A 304 -19.07 13.24 -5.76
C ALA A 304 -19.34 12.53 -4.42
N ILE A 305 -18.30 11.93 -3.82
CA ILE A 305 -18.41 11.25 -2.53
C ILE A 305 -18.82 12.22 -1.42
N VAL A 306 -18.21 13.41 -1.37
CA VAL A 306 -18.54 14.41 -0.34
C VAL A 306 -19.99 14.89 -0.48
N LEU A 307 -20.41 15.22 -1.69
CA LEU A 307 -21.79 15.66 -1.95
C LEU A 307 -22.82 14.59 -1.56
N ASN A 308 -22.58 13.33 -1.91
CA ASN A 308 -23.45 12.22 -1.56
C ASN A 308 -23.35 11.78 -0.09
N SER A 309 -22.39 12.30 0.68
CA SER A 309 -22.29 12.07 2.13
C SER A 309 -23.08 13.08 2.95
N ILE A 310 -23.56 14.17 2.34
CA ILE A 310 -24.35 15.20 3.02
C ILE A 310 -25.76 14.66 3.28
N PRO A 311 -26.28 14.74 4.53
CA PRO A 311 -27.63 14.27 4.83
C PRO A 311 -28.71 14.97 4.00
N ASN A 312 -29.68 14.19 3.51
CA ASN A 312 -30.83 14.72 2.78
C ASN A 312 -31.57 15.76 3.63
N GLY A 313 -31.97 16.88 2.99
CA GLY A 313 -32.65 17.99 3.67
C GLY A 313 -31.70 19.00 4.35
N THR A 314 -30.38 18.85 4.21
CA THR A 314 -29.42 19.87 4.69
C THR A 314 -29.59 21.16 3.90
N THR A 315 -29.99 22.24 4.57
CA THR A 315 -30.18 23.57 3.95
C THR A 315 -28.96 24.47 4.06
N GLN A 316 -28.08 24.23 5.04
CA GLN A 316 -26.87 25.01 5.28
C GLN A 316 -25.71 24.09 5.72
N VAL A 317 -24.53 24.33 5.17
CA VAL A 317 -23.28 23.66 5.56
C VAL A 317 -22.23 24.69 5.96
N LEU A 318 -21.30 24.32 6.85
CA LEU A 318 -20.12 25.13 7.15
C LEU A 318 -18.90 24.59 6.42
N LEU A 319 -18.23 25.42 5.63
CA LEU A 319 -16.98 25.08 4.94
C LEU A 319 -15.77 25.60 5.73
N ARG A 320 -14.88 24.68 6.14
CA ARG A 320 -13.60 24.98 6.83
C ARG A 320 -12.41 24.28 6.18
N GLY A 321 -11.23 24.83 6.38
CA GLY A 321 -9.96 24.34 5.81
C GLY A 321 -9.52 25.09 4.54
N LYS A 322 -8.41 24.64 3.93
CA LYS A 322 -7.86 25.23 2.70
C LYS A 322 -8.83 25.07 1.52
N LEU A 323 -9.13 26.18 0.83
CA LEU A 323 -9.93 26.17 -0.40
C LEU A 323 -9.13 25.56 -1.57
N THR A 324 -9.27 24.25 -1.76
CA THR A 324 -8.74 23.51 -2.92
C THR A 324 -9.77 23.48 -4.04
N LYS A 325 -9.38 23.03 -5.25
CA LYS A 325 -10.36 22.87 -6.34
C LYS A 325 -11.56 21.98 -5.97
N VAL A 326 -11.34 20.93 -5.18
CA VAL A 326 -12.43 20.08 -4.64
C VAL A 326 -13.38 20.91 -3.78
N ALA A 327 -12.86 21.77 -2.90
CA ALA A 327 -13.66 22.65 -2.06
C ALA A 327 -14.49 23.66 -2.88
N TYR A 328 -13.88 24.29 -3.89
CA TYR A 328 -14.57 25.19 -4.80
C TYR A 328 -15.71 24.49 -5.54
N THR A 329 -15.47 23.29 -6.08
CA THR A 329 -16.47 22.53 -6.82
C THR A 329 -17.62 22.06 -5.92
N ILE A 330 -17.33 21.59 -4.70
CA ILE A 330 -18.37 21.23 -3.72
C ILE A 330 -19.22 22.47 -3.40
N ALA A 331 -18.58 23.59 -3.07
CA ALA A 331 -19.27 24.82 -2.71
C ALA A 331 -20.18 25.32 -3.85
N PHE A 332 -19.68 25.31 -5.08
CA PHE A 332 -20.44 25.66 -6.27
C PHE A 332 -21.65 24.74 -6.48
N THR A 333 -21.45 23.42 -6.42
CA THR A 333 -22.50 22.43 -6.66
C THR A 333 -23.61 22.53 -5.60
N LEU A 334 -23.25 22.74 -4.34
CA LEU A 334 -24.22 22.96 -3.26
C LEU A 334 -25.01 24.25 -3.45
N CYS A 335 -24.35 25.33 -3.85
CA CYS A 335 -25.03 26.59 -4.15
C CYS A 335 -25.99 26.44 -5.34
N GLN A 336 -25.67 25.64 -6.37
CA GLN A 336 -26.59 25.33 -7.47
C GLN A 336 -27.82 24.54 -7.00
N GLN A 337 -27.65 23.66 -6.00
CA GLN A 337 -28.72 22.90 -5.36
C GLN A 337 -29.53 23.71 -4.34
N GLY A 338 -29.23 25.00 -4.17
CA GLY A 338 -29.94 25.89 -3.23
C GLY A 338 -29.50 25.72 -1.77
N VAL A 339 -28.44 24.97 -1.50
CA VAL A 339 -27.84 24.83 -0.17
C VAL A 339 -26.94 26.02 0.12
N GLN A 340 -27.07 26.59 1.32
CA GLN A 340 -26.25 27.71 1.76
C GLN A 340 -24.88 27.22 2.24
N VAL A 341 -23.81 27.81 1.71
CA VAL A 341 -22.43 27.51 2.10
C VAL A 341 -21.91 28.63 2.99
N ALA A 342 -21.82 28.34 4.29
CA ALA A 342 -21.27 29.25 5.29
C ALA A 342 -19.75 29.16 5.36
N THR A 343 -19.11 30.29 5.63
CA THR A 343 -17.67 30.40 5.92
C THR A 343 -17.46 31.31 7.12
N MET A 344 -16.42 31.06 7.92
CA MET A 344 -16.09 31.89 9.09
C MET A 344 -15.10 33.02 8.76
N HIS A 345 -14.24 32.80 7.75
CA HIS A 345 -13.24 33.80 7.37
C HIS A 345 -13.74 34.66 6.21
N LYS A 346 -13.60 35.97 6.38
CA LYS A 346 -13.96 36.96 5.35
C LYS A 346 -13.19 36.72 4.04
N ASP A 347 -11.93 36.33 4.12
CA ASP A 347 -11.11 36.07 2.94
C ASP A 347 -11.61 34.86 2.14
N ASP A 348 -12.00 33.78 2.83
CA ASP A 348 -12.58 32.59 2.20
C ASP A 348 -13.91 32.92 1.52
N TYR A 349 -14.76 33.71 2.20
CA TYR A 349 -16.00 34.22 1.62
C TYR A 349 -15.77 35.03 0.35
N VAL A 350 -14.85 36.01 0.39
CA VAL A 350 -14.55 36.88 -0.75
C VAL A 350 -14.04 36.05 -1.93
N LYS A 351 -13.13 35.09 -1.68
CA LYS A 351 -12.61 34.18 -2.71
C LYS A 351 -13.71 33.36 -3.36
N LEU A 352 -14.61 32.75 -2.59
CA LEU A 352 -15.72 31.94 -3.11
C LEU A 352 -16.71 32.80 -3.90
N LYS A 353 -17.11 33.95 -3.34
CA LYS A 353 -18.05 34.87 -3.99
C LYS A 353 -17.52 35.42 -5.31
N ASN A 354 -16.24 35.80 -5.35
CA ASN A 354 -15.61 36.31 -6.56
C ASN A 354 -15.50 35.23 -7.65
N SER A 355 -15.34 33.96 -7.24
CA SER A 355 -15.26 32.84 -8.18
C SER A 355 -16.63 32.51 -8.80
N PHE A 356 -17.74 32.82 -8.11
CA PHE A 356 -19.09 32.40 -8.51
C PHE A 356 -20.15 33.51 -8.34
N SER A 357 -20.07 34.53 -9.20
CA SER A 357 -20.92 35.73 -9.14
C SER A 357 -22.43 35.44 -9.22
N SER A 358 -22.83 34.39 -9.96
CA SER A 358 -24.24 34.02 -10.16
C SER A 358 -24.94 33.47 -8.91
N PHE A 359 -24.19 32.89 -7.96
CA PHE A 359 -24.74 32.28 -6.74
C PHE A 359 -24.34 33.00 -5.46
N GLY A 360 -23.94 34.28 -5.56
CA GLY A 360 -23.41 35.06 -4.44
C GLY A 360 -24.33 35.16 -3.21
N LYS A 361 -25.65 34.92 -3.37
CA LYS A 361 -26.64 34.92 -2.26
C LYS A 361 -26.58 33.65 -1.40
N ASN A 362 -26.05 32.55 -1.92
CA ASN A 362 -25.97 31.26 -1.21
C ASN A 362 -24.68 31.14 -0.38
N PHE A 363 -23.73 32.07 -0.56
CA PHE A 363 -22.56 32.20 0.32
C PHE A 363 -22.89 33.10 1.50
N ILE A 364 -22.55 32.65 2.71
CA ILE A 364 -22.81 33.39 3.95
C ILE A 364 -21.53 33.50 4.76
N ILE A 365 -21.29 34.68 5.33
CA ILE A 365 -20.30 34.85 6.40
C ILE A 365 -21.02 34.57 7.72
N GLU A 366 -20.63 33.52 8.40
CA GLU A 366 -21.16 33.18 9.71
C GLU A 366 -20.30 33.76 10.84
N LYS A 367 -20.97 34.19 11.90
CA LYS A 367 -20.29 34.65 13.13
C LYS A 367 -20.39 33.61 14.26
N SER A 368 -21.27 32.62 14.10
CA SER A 368 -21.51 31.57 15.09
C SER A 368 -21.50 30.19 14.45
N TYR A 369 -20.99 29.22 15.19
CA TYR A 369 -20.87 27.83 14.78
C TYR A 369 -22.17 27.06 15.08
N THR A 370 -23.23 27.26 14.29
CA THR A 370 -24.56 26.66 14.55
C THR A 370 -24.90 25.49 13.63
N GLN A 371 -24.16 25.33 12.53
CA GLN A 371 -24.41 24.30 11.51
C GLN A 371 -24.09 22.91 12.06
N LYS A 372 -24.95 21.93 11.76
CA LYS A 372 -24.74 20.52 12.13
C LYS A 372 -23.91 19.72 11.12
N THR A 373 -23.71 20.25 9.91
CA THR A 373 -22.92 19.60 8.85
C THR A 373 -21.74 20.49 8.46
N TRP A 374 -20.53 19.97 8.68
CA TRP A 374 -19.28 20.69 8.45
C TRP A 374 -18.50 19.99 7.35
N LEU A 375 -18.18 20.71 6.28
CA LEU A 375 -17.29 20.27 5.23
C LEU A 375 -15.89 20.75 5.58
N VAL A 376 -14.98 19.81 5.85
CA VAL A 376 -13.67 20.13 6.43
C VAL A 376 -12.51 19.65 5.56
N GLY A 377 -11.54 20.51 5.38
CA GLY A 377 -10.26 20.20 4.73
C GLY A 377 -9.09 20.32 5.69
N GLU A 378 -7.88 20.35 5.14
CA GLU A 378 -6.66 20.60 5.90
C GLU A 378 -6.69 21.98 6.57
N GLY A 379 -6.14 22.04 7.79
CA GLY A 379 -6.08 23.27 8.59
C GLY A 379 -7.21 23.45 9.61
N LEU A 380 -8.11 22.47 9.78
CA LEU A 380 -9.11 22.47 10.85
C LEU A 380 -8.44 22.37 12.23
N THR A 381 -8.67 23.35 13.11
CA THR A 381 -8.02 23.40 14.43
C THR A 381 -8.87 22.78 15.53
N GLU A 382 -8.23 22.46 16.67
CA GLU A 382 -8.93 22.03 17.89
C GLU A 382 -9.94 23.08 18.36
N GLU A 383 -9.54 24.35 18.40
CA GLU A 383 -10.40 25.46 18.84
C GLU A 383 -11.67 25.60 18.01
N GLU A 384 -11.59 25.36 16.70
CA GLU A 384 -12.75 25.37 15.80
C GLU A 384 -13.67 24.19 16.10
N GLN A 385 -13.11 22.98 16.27
CA GLN A 385 -13.90 21.79 16.60
C GLN A 385 -14.60 21.90 17.96
N LEU A 386 -13.96 22.51 18.95
CA LEU A 386 -14.56 22.74 20.27
C LEU A 386 -15.78 23.68 20.21
N LYS A 387 -15.86 24.55 19.20
CA LYS A 387 -17.01 25.43 18.98
C LYS A 387 -18.17 24.76 18.23
N ALA A 388 -17.97 23.56 17.68
CA ALA A 388 -19.02 22.85 16.94
C ALA A 388 -20.17 22.40 17.86
N PRO A 389 -21.44 22.45 17.42
CA PRO A 389 -22.56 21.91 18.17
C PRO A 389 -22.39 20.42 18.48
N LYS A 390 -22.99 19.94 19.57
CA LYS A 390 -23.05 18.50 19.87
C LYS A 390 -23.75 17.74 18.73
N GLY A 391 -23.19 16.59 18.34
CA GLY A 391 -23.73 15.78 17.25
C GLY A 391 -23.41 16.32 15.85
N THR A 392 -22.48 17.26 15.72
CA THR A 392 -22.02 17.75 14.40
C THR A 392 -21.43 16.60 13.58
N LEU A 393 -21.75 16.60 12.29
CA LEU A 393 -21.18 15.71 11.29
C LEU A 393 -20.06 16.42 10.53
N PHE A 394 -18.83 15.94 10.70
CA PHE A 394 -17.65 16.38 9.96
C PHE A 394 -17.47 15.49 8.72
N ILE A 395 -17.64 16.07 7.54
CA ILE A 395 -17.42 15.43 6.24
C ILE A 395 -16.12 15.98 5.65
N THR A 396 -15.12 15.13 5.52
CA THR A 396 -13.80 15.54 5.04
C THR A 396 -13.78 15.59 3.51
N TYR A 397 -13.21 16.64 2.92
CA TYR A 397 -12.93 16.72 1.48
C TYR A 397 -11.44 16.69 1.14
N SER A 398 -10.56 16.70 2.16
CA SER A 398 -9.11 16.59 1.99
C SER A 398 -8.61 15.16 1.85
N GLN A 399 -7.39 15.04 1.32
CA GLN A 399 -6.66 13.77 1.24
C GLN A 399 -6.18 13.26 2.59
N PHE A 400 -6.02 14.12 3.59
CA PHE A 400 -5.63 13.72 4.94
C PHE A 400 -6.82 13.86 5.89
N PRO A 401 -6.97 12.94 6.87
CA PRO A 401 -8.05 13.00 7.84
C PRO A 401 -7.77 14.11 8.86
N PRO A 402 -8.81 14.80 9.37
CA PRO A 402 -8.63 15.74 10.47
C PRO A 402 -8.29 15.01 11.77
N ILE A 403 -7.55 15.68 12.65
CA ILE A 403 -7.39 15.22 14.03
C ILE A 403 -8.74 15.37 14.74
N LYS A 404 -9.20 14.32 15.41
CA LYS A 404 -10.53 14.27 16.04
C LYS A 404 -10.44 14.71 17.50
N TYR A 405 -10.96 15.88 17.84
CA TYR A 405 -10.96 16.40 19.21
C TYR A 405 -12.30 16.24 19.94
N ARG A 406 -13.42 16.10 19.20
CA ARG A 406 -14.77 15.96 19.76
C ARG A 406 -15.30 14.53 19.68
N LYS A 407 -15.53 13.89 20.83
CA LYS A 407 -16.07 12.51 20.89
C LYS A 407 -17.59 12.43 20.73
N ASP A 408 -18.29 13.54 20.95
CA ASP A 408 -19.74 13.69 20.83
C ASP A 408 -20.19 14.12 19.42
N CYS A 409 -19.28 14.08 18.45
CA CYS A 409 -19.49 14.40 17.04
C CYS A 409 -19.11 13.21 16.15
N SER A 410 -19.63 13.18 14.93
CA SER A 410 -19.35 12.13 13.95
C SER A 410 -18.35 12.62 12.89
N TYR A 411 -17.43 11.77 12.47
CA TYR A 411 -16.43 12.08 11.44
C TYR A 411 -16.48 11.03 10.35
N HIS A 412 -16.72 11.47 9.12
CA HIS A 412 -16.47 10.64 7.95
C HIS A 412 -14.96 10.38 7.79
N PHE A 413 -14.64 9.33 7.04
CA PHE A 413 -13.31 9.17 6.48
C PHE A 413 -13.03 10.27 5.45
N THR A 414 -11.76 10.39 5.07
CA THR A 414 -11.42 11.06 3.81
C THR A 414 -12.21 10.42 2.66
N PRO A 415 -12.54 11.14 1.57
CA PRO A 415 -13.28 10.62 0.43
C PRO A 415 -12.77 9.24 0.01
N ALA A 416 -13.61 8.22 0.23
CA ALA A 416 -13.26 6.82 0.07
C ALA A 416 -14.53 5.97 -0.06
N MET A 417 -14.40 4.78 -0.65
CA MET A 417 -15.50 3.84 -0.86
C MET A 417 -15.04 2.41 -0.56
N LEU A 418 -15.99 1.56 -0.18
CA LEU A 418 -15.78 0.13 -0.07
C LEU A 418 -15.56 -0.45 -1.47
N VAL A 419 -14.52 -1.26 -1.62
CA VAL A 419 -14.20 -1.92 -2.89
C VAL A 419 -15.08 -3.16 -3.12
N PRO A 420 -15.45 -3.47 -4.37
CA PRO A 420 -16.20 -4.68 -4.67
C PRO A 420 -15.36 -5.94 -4.39
N SER A 421 -16.03 -7.06 -4.11
CA SER A 421 -15.38 -8.35 -3.83
C SER A 421 -14.60 -8.92 -5.02
N SER A 422 -14.84 -8.41 -6.23
CA SER A 422 -14.10 -8.74 -7.44
C SER A 422 -12.67 -8.19 -7.45
N ILE A 423 -12.34 -7.18 -6.62
CA ILE A 423 -10.95 -6.73 -6.46
C ILE A 423 -10.19 -7.69 -5.55
N GLN A 424 -9.19 -8.35 -6.13
CA GLN A 424 -8.35 -9.33 -5.45
C GLN A 424 -7.07 -8.69 -4.90
N ASN A 425 -6.42 -9.41 -3.99
CA ASN A 425 -5.15 -9.05 -3.35
C ASN A 425 -5.18 -7.76 -2.50
N VAL A 426 -6.35 -7.35 -2.01
CA VAL A 426 -6.51 -6.18 -1.11
C VAL A 426 -6.19 -6.57 0.34
N HIS A 427 -4.94 -6.92 0.60
CA HIS A 427 -4.48 -7.40 1.92
C HIS A 427 -4.08 -6.26 2.86
N SER A 428 -3.64 -5.13 2.30
CA SER A 428 -3.20 -3.92 2.99
C SER A 428 -4.33 -2.89 3.11
N CYS A 429 -4.26 -2.08 4.16
CA CYS A 429 -5.00 -0.84 4.34
C CYS A 429 -4.35 0.28 3.53
N GLU A 430 -5.17 1.11 2.88
CA GLU A 430 -4.69 2.33 2.25
C GLU A 430 -4.57 3.43 3.31
N ASN A 431 -3.37 3.59 3.88
CA ASN A 431 -3.09 4.54 4.96
C ASN A 431 -4.01 4.30 6.18
N TRP A 432 -4.82 5.28 6.56
CA TRP A 432 -5.77 5.23 7.68
C TRP A 432 -7.13 4.63 7.31
N LEU A 433 -7.33 4.22 6.05
CA LEU A 433 -8.58 3.61 5.63
C LEU A 433 -8.63 2.14 6.09
N PRO A 434 -9.82 1.63 6.49
CA PRO A 434 -10.01 0.21 6.77
C PRO A 434 -9.64 -0.68 5.59
N ARG A 435 -9.38 -1.97 5.85
CA ARG A 435 -9.08 -2.91 4.78
C ARG A 435 -10.31 -3.01 3.86
N LYS A 436 -10.07 -3.22 2.56
CA LYS A 436 -11.11 -3.18 1.50
C LYS A 436 -11.78 -1.81 1.33
N VAL A 437 -11.21 -0.73 1.85
CA VAL A 437 -11.62 0.64 1.54
C VAL A 437 -10.50 1.32 0.78
N MET A 438 -10.81 1.93 -0.37
CA MET A 438 -9.85 2.67 -1.19
C MET A 438 -10.23 4.14 -1.26
N SER A 439 -9.23 5.01 -1.41
CA SER A 439 -9.48 6.44 -1.55
C SER A 439 -10.14 6.79 -2.89
N ALA A 440 -10.87 7.89 -2.90
CA ALA A 440 -11.52 8.42 -4.10
C ALA A 440 -10.52 8.61 -5.25
N TRP A 441 -9.31 9.08 -4.94
CA TRP A 441 -8.28 9.39 -5.93
C TRP A 441 -7.75 8.14 -6.62
N ARG A 442 -7.59 7.05 -5.86
CA ARG A 442 -7.23 5.75 -6.40
C ARG A 442 -8.36 5.15 -7.24
N ILE A 443 -9.59 5.16 -6.71
CA ILE A 443 -10.77 4.63 -7.41
C ILE A 443 -11.02 5.39 -8.71
N ALA A 444 -10.81 6.71 -8.73
CA ALA A 444 -10.98 7.52 -9.93
C ALA A 444 -10.09 7.02 -11.09
N GLY A 445 -8.81 6.69 -10.82
CA GLY A 445 -7.94 6.11 -11.84
C GLY A 445 -8.42 4.76 -12.37
N ILE A 446 -8.98 3.92 -11.49
CA ILE A 446 -9.54 2.62 -11.87
C ILE A 446 -10.78 2.81 -12.76
N VAL A 447 -11.72 3.64 -12.33
CA VAL A 447 -12.97 3.92 -13.06
C VAL A 447 -12.67 4.56 -14.41
N HIS A 448 -11.70 5.47 -14.49
CA HIS A 448 -11.28 6.09 -15.75
C HIS A 448 -10.82 5.05 -16.78
N CYS A 449 -10.08 4.04 -16.32
CA CYS A 449 -9.62 2.94 -17.16
C CYS A 449 -10.76 1.99 -17.56
N LEU A 450 -11.67 1.67 -16.65
CA LEU A 450 -12.83 0.81 -16.92
C LEU A 450 -13.78 1.44 -17.94
N GLU A 451 -13.99 2.75 -17.84
CA GLU A 451 -14.86 3.51 -18.72
C GLU A 451 -14.19 3.93 -20.04
N GLY A 452 -12.88 3.73 -20.17
CA GLY A 452 -12.11 4.12 -21.36
C GLY A 452 -12.14 5.62 -21.65
N TRP A 453 -12.24 6.46 -20.62
CA TRP A 453 -12.24 7.92 -20.81
C TRP A 453 -10.88 8.39 -21.33
N SER A 454 -10.89 9.15 -22.43
CA SER A 454 -9.67 9.56 -23.15
C SER A 454 -9.04 10.85 -22.63
N GLU A 455 -9.74 11.57 -21.76
CA GLU A 455 -9.33 12.88 -21.25
C GLU A 455 -8.41 12.74 -20.03
N HIS A 456 -7.63 13.77 -19.75
CA HIS A 456 -6.92 13.89 -18.48
C HIS A 456 -7.84 14.58 -17.47
N GLU A 457 -7.84 14.12 -16.23
CA GLU A 457 -8.43 14.82 -15.10
C GLU A 457 -7.28 15.45 -14.31
N CYS A 458 -6.89 16.65 -14.70
CA CYS A 458 -5.76 17.37 -14.13
C CYS A 458 -6.02 18.88 -14.19
N ASN A 459 -5.16 19.67 -13.55
CA ASN A 459 -5.36 21.12 -13.46
C ASN A 459 -6.74 21.43 -12.85
N TYR A 460 -7.52 22.29 -13.49
CA TYR A 460 -8.89 22.62 -13.10
C TYR A 460 -9.95 21.87 -13.93
N THR A 461 -9.52 20.97 -14.82
CA THR A 461 -10.43 20.12 -15.59
C THR A 461 -11.01 19.05 -14.68
N MET A 462 -12.33 18.93 -14.68
CA MET A 462 -13.08 17.93 -13.91
C MET A 462 -14.11 17.26 -14.81
N HIS A 463 -14.34 15.97 -14.56
CA HIS A 463 -15.43 15.25 -15.22
C HIS A 463 -16.79 15.62 -14.62
N ASN A 464 -17.85 15.28 -15.35
CA ASN A 464 -19.21 15.43 -14.84
C ASN A 464 -19.39 14.58 -13.57
N ILE A 465 -19.67 15.24 -12.44
CA ILE A 465 -19.73 14.64 -11.10
C ILE A 465 -20.75 13.50 -11.05
N ASP A 466 -21.93 13.69 -11.65
CA ASP A 466 -22.99 12.67 -11.68
C ASP A 466 -22.59 11.45 -12.52
N LYS A 467 -21.92 11.68 -13.66
CA LYS A 467 -21.41 10.60 -14.52
C LYS A 467 -20.37 9.77 -13.77
N VAL A 468 -19.41 10.43 -13.11
CA VAL A 468 -18.37 9.74 -12.33
C VAL A 468 -18.99 8.93 -11.22
N TRP A 469 -19.91 9.54 -10.44
CA TRP A 469 -20.62 8.87 -9.35
C TRP A 469 -21.34 7.60 -9.81
N ARG A 470 -22.18 7.71 -10.86
CA ARG A 470 -22.96 6.57 -11.38
C ARG A 470 -22.06 5.46 -11.89
N SER A 471 -20.98 5.81 -12.62
CA SER A 471 -20.03 4.82 -13.16
C SER A 471 -19.31 4.10 -12.02
N THR A 472 -18.90 4.83 -10.97
CA THR A 472 -18.26 4.23 -9.79
C THR A 472 -19.20 3.23 -9.09
N LEU A 473 -20.47 3.58 -8.89
CA LEU A 473 -21.46 2.65 -8.31
C LEU A 473 -21.73 1.44 -9.21
N GLN A 474 -21.77 1.63 -10.53
CA GLN A 474 -22.00 0.56 -11.51
C GLN A 474 -20.88 -0.49 -11.49
N HIS A 475 -19.64 -0.07 -11.24
CA HIS A 475 -18.49 -0.98 -11.06
C HIS A 475 -18.41 -1.60 -9.66
N GLY A 476 -19.44 -1.42 -8.82
CA GLY A 476 -19.59 -2.12 -7.55
C GLY A 476 -18.91 -1.48 -6.34
N PHE A 477 -18.32 -0.29 -6.50
CA PHE A 477 -17.83 0.48 -5.35
C PHE A 477 -19.02 1.03 -4.54
N GLN A 478 -18.94 0.97 -3.21
CA GLN A 478 -20.05 1.37 -2.35
C GLN A 478 -19.69 2.52 -1.41
N PRO A 479 -20.59 3.51 -1.22
CA PRO A 479 -20.36 4.61 -0.30
C PRO A 479 -20.26 4.11 1.15
N LEU A 480 -19.47 4.79 1.96
CA LEU A 480 -19.32 4.48 3.38
C LEU A 480 -20.43 5.18 4.18
N SER A 481 -21.23 4.40 4.93
CA SER A 481 -22.26 4.94 5.83
C SER A 481 -21.68 5.38 7.18
N VAL A 482 -22.25 6.44 7.77
CA VAL A 482 -21.98 6.87 9.15
C VAL A 482 -23.28 6.80 9.98
N PRO A 483 -23.27 6.23 11.21
CA PRO A 483 -22.11 5.71 11.92
C PRO A 483 -21.58 4.43 11.27
N ILE A 484 -20.25 4.32 11.28
CA ILE A 484 -19.53 3.24 10.61
C ILE A 484 -19.97 1.92 11.25
N ASN A 485 -20.38 0.97 10.41
CA ASN A 485 -20.74 -0.37 10.86
C ASN A 485 -19.50 -0.98 11.55
N LYS A 486 -19.62 -1.40 12.82
CA LYS A 486 -18.47 -1.89 13.62
C LYS A 486 -17.70 -3.02 12.94
N GLU A 487 -18.36 -3.74 12.04
CA GLU A 487 -17.76 -4.79 11.20
C GLU A 487 -16.60 -4.27 10.33
N LEU A 488 -16.67 -3.05 9.79
CA LEU A 488 -15.60 -2.46 8.97
C LEU A 488 -14.32 -2.17 9.77
N ALA A 489 -14.38 -2.14 11.11
CA ALA A 489 -13.20 -1.98 11.97
C ALA A 489 -12.53 -3.32 12.33
N HIS A 490 -13.23 -4.44 12.10
CA HIS A 490 -12.77 -5.80 12.41
C HIS A 490 -12.33 -6.60 11.17
N TYR A 491 -12.74 -6.14 9.98
CA TYR A 491 -12.23 -6.64 8.70
C TYR A 491 -11.07 -5.81 8.18
#